data_AF-A0A8H5H6A6-F1
#
_entry.id   AF-A0A8H5H6A6-F1
#
_cell.length_a   1.000
_cell.length_b   1.000
_cell.length_c   1.000
_cell.angle_alpha   90.00
_cell.angle_beta   90.00
_cell.angle_gamma   90.00
#
_symmetry.space_group_name_H-M   'P 1'
#
loop_
_entity.id
_entity.type
_entity.pdbx_description
1 polymer ?
#
loop_
_entity_poly.entity_id
_entity_poly.type
_entity_poly.pdbx_seq_one_letter_code
_entity_poly.pdbx_strand_id
1 'polypeptide(L)'
;MIQEPPWNFIRHTVSATNPEGEAVVGPPIHPDWMVIFRCPKGKDDRPRVMTYVNKRLAAMRPAFRTDLADHRDILVLTLWGEDNTPLHYINVYSDQNSTAINWLCDNVEHLPQLQCMAGDFNCHSSVWDP
;
A
#
# COMPACT_ATOMS: atom_id res chain seq x y z
N MET A 1 1.62 8.55 -2.36
CA MET A 1 1.76 7.11 -2.66
C MET A 1 3.24 6.85 -2.90
N ILE A 2 3.79 5.76 -2.41
CA ILE A 2 5.22 5.40 -2.53
C ILE A 2 5.35 3.95 -2.97
N GLN A 3 6.41 3.66 -3.73
CA GLN A 3 6.76 2.33 -4.23
C GLN A 3 8.16 1.94 -3.81
N GLU A 4 8.41 0.64 -3.89
CA GLU A 4 9.65 -0.01 -3.47
C GLU A 4 10.21 0.58 -2.18
N PRO A 5 9.37 0.68 -1.13
CA PRO A 5 9.71 1.47 0.01
C PRO A 5 10.88 0.83 0.78
N PRO A 6 11.79 1.64 1.35
CA PRO A 6 12.91 1.10 2.11
C PRO A 6 12.40 0.38 3.37
N TRP A 7 12.84 -0.86 3.55
CA TRP A 7 12.58 -1.68 4.73
C TRP A 7 13.80 -1.65 5.64
N ASN A 8 13.90 -0.59 6.44
CA ASN A 8 15.05 -0.36 7.30
C ASN A 8 14.81 -0.86 8.72
N PHE A 9 15.91 -1.19 9.40
CA PHE A 9 15.89 -1.43 10.84
C PHE A 9 15.40 -0.19 11.58
N ILE A 10 14.38 -0.36 12.42
CA ILE A 10 13.82 0.69 13.27
C ILE A 10 14.37 0.57 14.68
N ARG A 11 14.22 -0.61 15.31
CA ARG A 11 14.64 -0.88 16.70
C ARG A 11 14.59 -2.38 16.99
N HIS A 12 15.14 -2.81 18.13
CA HIS A 12 14.85 -4.14 18.69
C HIS A 12 13.62 -4.08 19.61
N THR A 13 12.77 -5.12 19.61
CA THR A 13 11.76 -5.35 20.67
C THR A 13 12.16 -6.50 21.56
N VAL A 14 11.63 -6.53 22.77
CA VAL A 14 11.81 -7.67 23.69
C VAL A 14 11.37 -8.96 22.99
N SER A 15 12.21 -9.99 23.08
CA SER A 15 11.98 -11.34 22.54
C SER A 15 12.14 -12.35 23.66
N ALA A 16 11.31 -13.40 23.65
CA ALA A 16 11.45 -14.51 24.58
C ALA A 16 12.60 -15.47 24.20
N THR A 17 13.03 -15.42 22.95
CA THR A 17 13.98 -16.36 22.35
C THR A 17 15.31 -15.72 21.95
N ASN A 18 15.35 -14.39 21.83
CA ASN A 18 16.55 -13.64 21.48
C ASN A 18 16.92 -12.63 22.59
N PRO A 19 18.07 -12.79 23.27
CA PRO A 19 18.55 -11.85 24.29
C PRO A 19 18.76 -10.41 23.79
N GLU A 20 19.06 -10.24 22.50
CA GLU A 20 19.24 -8.93 21.86
C GLU A 20 17.92 -8.30 21.40
N GLY A 21 16.82 -9.07 21.49
CA GLY A 21 15.50 -8.67 20.99
C GLY A 21 15.30 -8.96 19.50
N GLU A 22 14.05 -8.94 19.05
CA GLU A 22 13.72 -9.08 17.61
C GLU A 22 13.88 -7.74 16.89
N ALA A 23 14.52 -7.75 15.73
CA ALA A 23 14.64 -6.57 14.88
C ALA A 23 13.29 -6.18 14.27
N VAL A 24 12.79 -5.01 14.62
CA VAL A 24 11.67 -4.36 13.93
C VAL A 24 12.21 -3.69 12.69
N VAL A 25 11.74 -4.16 11.54
CA VAL A 25 12.00 -3.54 10.24
C VAL A 25 10.70 -2.92 9.76
N GLY A 26 10.78 -1.69 9.23
CA GLY A 26 9.60 -1.02 8.72
C GLY A 26 9.90 0.26 7.96
N PRO A 27 8.86 0.92 7.47
CA PRO A 27 9.00 2.17 6.71
C PRO A 27 9.46 3.34 7.58
N PRO A 28 9.99 4.41 6.95
CA PRO A 28 10.17 5.70 7.60
C PRO A 28 8.86 6.19 8.23
N ILE A 29 8.93 6.64 9.49
CA ILE A 29 7.78 7.15 10.25
C ILE A 29 7.93 8.67 10.41
N HIS A 30 6.85 9.42 10.23
CA HIS A 30 6.80 10.87 10.45
C HIS A 30 5.63 11.24 11.38
N PRO A 31 5.79 12.17 12.33
CA PRO A 31 4.74 12.52 13.30
C PRO A 31 3.42 12.97 12.65
N ASP A 32 3.46 13.67 11.52
CA ASP A 32 2.24 14.15 10.82
C ASP A 32 1.63 13.18 9.81
N TRP A 33 2.24 12.01 9.58
CA TRP A 33 1.78 11.07 8.56
C TRP A 33 1.49 9.71 9.17
N MET A 34 0.38 9.11 8.75
CA MET A 34 0.07 7.71 8.99
C MET A 34 0.55 6.92 7.78
N VAL A 35 1.32 5.87 7.99
CA VAL A 35 1.75 5.00 6.91
C VAL A 35 0.82 3.80 6.84
N ILE A 36 0.32 3.52 5.64
CA ILE A 36 -0.56 2.40 5.34
C ILE A 36 0.19 1.48 4.40
N PHE A 37 0.30 0.21 4.77
CA PHE A 37 0.93 -0.83 3.97
C PHE A 37 0.35 -2.18 4.36
N ARG A 38 0.47 -3.16 3.45
CA ARG A 38 0.06 -4.54 3.71
C ARG A 38 1.06 -5.23 4.65
N CYS A 39 0.58 -5.82 5.74
CA CYS A 39 1.45 -6.61 6.62
C CYS A 39 2.09 -7.78 5.84
N PRO A 40 3.44 -7.91 5.83
CA PRO A 40 4.10 -9.04 5.20
C PRO A 40 3.69 -10.36 5.85
N LYS A 41 3.38 -11.41 5.07
CA LYS A 41 3.11 -12.76 5.61
C LYS A 41 4.36 -13.63 5.73
N GLY A 42 5.52 -13.12 5.27
CA GLY A 42 6.79 -13.84 5.28
C GLY A 42 7.95 -12.95 4.79
N LYS A 43 9.17 -13.50 4.82
CA LYS A 43 10.40 -12.76 4.50
C LYS A 43 10.41 -12.19 3.08
N ASP A 44 9.86 -12.94 2.12
CA ASP A 44 9.84 -12.60 0.70
C ASP A 44 8.52 -11.93 0.25
N ASP A 45 7.59 -11.73 1.18
CA ASP A 45 6.24 -11.18 0.96
C ASP A 45 6.11 -9.73 1.47
N ARG A 46 7.21 -8.97 1.41
CA ARG A 46 7.20 -7.54 1.75
C ARG A 46 6.37 -6.79 0.71
N PRO A 47 5.48 -5.87 1.11
CA PRO A 47 4.73 -5.08 0.15
C PRO A 47 5.68 -4.16 -0.59
N ARG A 48 5.43 -3.99 -1.90
CA ARG A 48 6.17 -3.09 -2.76
C ARG A 48 5.50 -1.73 -2.91
N VAL A 49 4.34 -1.55 -2.28
CA VAL A 49 3.59 -0.29 -2.25
C VAL A 49 3.25 0.10 -0.82
N MET A 50 3.26 1.41 -0.57
CA MET A 50 2.72 2.00 0.66
C MET A 50 2.14 3.39 0.41
N THR A 51 1.24 3.82 1.28
CA THR A 51 0.60 5.12 1.18
C THR A 51 0.71 5.87 2.49
N TYR A 52 1.28 7.07 2.43
CA TYR A 52 1.26 8.01 3.54
C TYR A 52 -0.01 8.86 3.45
N VAL A 53 -0.77 8.88 4.54
CA VAL A 53 -1.96 9.71 4.70
C VAL A 53 -1.67 10.74 5.78
N ASN A 54 -1.83 12.02 5.45
CA ASN A 54 -1.60 13.07 6.43
C ASN A 54 -2.63 12.95 7.57
N LYS A 55 -2.20 13.09 8.82
CA LYS A 55 -3.06 12.95 10.00
C LYS A 55 -4.20 13.97 10.05
N ARG A 56 -4.12 15.08 9.31
CA ARG A 56 -5.24 16.01 9.13
C ARG A 56 -6.45 15.35 8.47
N LEU A 57 -6.25 14.24 7.75
CA LEU A 57 -7.31 13.44 7.13
C LEU A 57 -7.79 12.28 8.01
N ALA A 58 -7.36 12.20 9.29
CA ALA A 58 -7.77 11.12 10.19
C ALA A 58 -9.30 11.07 10.40
N ALA A 59 -9.99 12.21 10.33
CA ALA A 59 -11.45 12.28 10.42
C ALA A 59 -12.15 11.55 9.26
N MET A 60 -11.49 11.40 8.11
CA MET A 60 -11.96 10.59 6.99
C MET A 60 -11.72 9.09 7.20
N ARG A 61 -11.31 8.68 8.40
CA ARG A 61 -11.12 7.28 8.83
C ARG A 61 -10.33 6.43 7.82
N PRO A 62 -9.10 6.79 7.42
CA PRO A 62 -8.37 6.07 6.39
C PRO A 62 -8.27 4.56 6.69
N ALA A 63 -8.62 3.70 5.73
CA ALA A 63 -8.54 2.25 5.91
C ALA A 63 -7.91 1.53 4.73
N PHE A 64 -7.06 0.57 5.05
CA PHE A 64 -6.55 -0.40 4.09
C PHE A 64 -7.60 -1.49 3.82
N ARG A 65 -7.86 -1.78 2.54
CA ARG A 65 -8.91 -2.71 2.10
C ARG A 65 -8.34 -4.01 1.56
N THR A 66 -7.81 -4.85 2.44
CA THR A 66 -7.35 -6.21 2.11
C THR A 66 -8.46 -7.09 1.57
N ASP A 67 -9.70 -6.81 1.96
CA ASP A 67 -10.90 -7.48 1.45
C ASP A 67 -11.16 -7.21 -0.03
N LEU A 68 -10.67 -6.07 -0.55
CA LEU A 68 -10.73 -5.74 -1.97
C LEU A 68 -9.48 -6.20 -2.71
N ALA A 69 -8.30 -6.05 -2.11
CA ALA A 69 -7.04 -6.51 -2.69
C ALA A 69 -6.02 -6.90 -1.60
N ASP A 70 -5.72 -8.19 -1.50
CA ASP A 70 -4.64 -8.73 -0.66
C ASP A 70 -3.43 -9.13 -1.54
N HIS A 71 -2.84 -8.13 -2.20
CA HIS A 71 -1.71 -8.31 -3.11
C HIS A 71 -0.51 -7.46 -2.66
N ARG A 72 0.71 -7.99 -2.78
CA ARG A 72 1.92 -7.29 -2.29
C ARG A 72 2.24 -6.00 -3.07
N ASP A 73 1.79 -5.93 -4.33
CA ASP A 73 2.05 -4.83 -5.25
C ASP A 73 0.84 -3.89 -5.45
N ILE A 74 -0.26 -4.11 -4.72
CA ILE A 74 -1.48 -3.31 -4.81
C ILE A 74 -1.93 -2.91 -3.41
N LEU A 75 -2.25 -1.63 -3.23
CA LEU A 75 -2.81 -1.12 -1.99
C LEU A 75 -4.08 -0.33 -2.29
N VAL A 76 -5.22 -0.84 -1.83
CA VAL A 76 -6.50 -0.12 -1.89
C VAL A 76 -6.73 0.62 -0.56
N LEU A 77 -6.89 1.93 -0.65
CA LEU A 77 -7.18 2.84 0.45
C LEU A 77 -8.61 3.37 0.30
N THR A 78 -9.40 3.29 1.37
CA THR A 78 -10.65 4.04 1.48
C THR A 78 -10.46 5.25 2.41
N LEU A 79 -10.94 6.41 1.98
CA LEU A 79 -11.24 7.56 2.82
C LEU A 79 -12.76 7.75 2.82
N TRP A 80 -13.37 7.97 3.98
CA TRP A 80 -14.80 8.24 4.09
C TRP A 80 -15.06 9.74 4.11
N GLY A 81 -15.92 10.20 3.21
CA GLY A 81 -16.45 11.57 3.21
C GLY A 81 -17.34 11.85 4.42
N GLU A 82 -17.74 13.11 4.56
CA GLU A 82 -18.62 13.59 5.64
C GLU A 82 -19.99 12.91 5.63
N ASP A 83 -20.48 12.54 4.45
CA ASP A 83 -21.74 11.84 4.19
C ASP A 83 -21.61 10.30 4.27
N ASN A 84 -20.50 9.79 4.80
CA ASN A 84 -20.11 8.37 4.75
C ASN A 84 -19.90 7.79 3.34
N THR A 85 -19.84 8.60 2.28
CA THR A 85 -19.50 8.11 0.94
C THR A 85 -18.04 7.64 0.92
N PRO A 86 -17.76 6.40 0.47
CA PRO A 86 -16.40 5.90 0.40
C PRO A 86 -15.68 6.42 -0.86
N LEU A 87 -14.49 6.98 -0.65
CA LEU A 87 -13.57 7.42 -1.69
C LEU A 87 -12.43 6.41 -1.78
N HIS A 88 -12.38 5.67 -2.88
CA HIS A 88 -11.38 4.62 -3.09
C HIS A 88 -10.19 5.13 -3.91
N TYR A 89 -8.99 4.85 -3.42
CA TYR A 89 -7.72 5.16 -4.04
C TYR A 89 -6.91 3.88 -4.13
N ILE A 90 -6.14 3.71 -5.20
CA ILE A 90 -5.28 2.54 -5.35
C ILE A 90 -3.85 2.97 -5.71
N ASN A 91 -2.88 2.39 -5.00
CA ASN A 91 -1.46 2.50 -5.31
C ASN A 91 -0.99 1.17 -5.91
N VAL A 92 -0.42 1.24 -7.11
CA VAL A 92 -0.04 0.07 -7.90
C VAL A 92 1.44 0.10 -8.21
N TYR A 93 2.11 -1.04 -8.07
CA TYR A 93 3.43 -1.27 -8.63
C TYR A 93 3.32 -2.46 -9.59
N SER A 94 3.74 -2.29 -10.84
CA SER A 94 3.81 -3.39 -11.79
C SER A 94 5.23 -3.91 -11.83
N ASP A 95 5.40 -5.20 -11.57
CA ASP A 95 6.70 -5.86 -11.73
C ASP A 95 6.97 -6.22 -13.20
N GLN A 96 8.13 -6.81 -13.45
CA GLN A 96 8.54 -7.25 -14.80
C GLN A 96 7.58 -8.27 -15.44
N ASN A 97 6.77 -8.95 -14.62
CA ASN A 97 5.79 -9.94 -15.07
C ASN A 97 4.38 -9.35 -15.17
N SER A 98 4.23 -8.03 -14.93
CA SER A 98 2.94 -7.33 -14.91
C SER A 98 1.92 -7.96 -13.96
N THR A 99 2.36 -8.54 -12.85
CA THR A 99 1.48 -9.30 -11.93
C THR A 99 0.34 -8.45 -11.40
N ALA A 100 0.63 -7.22 -10.97
CA ALA A 100 -0.40 -6.29 -10.49
C ALA A 100 -1.38 -5.88 -11.59
N ILE A 101 -0.91 -5.63 -12.81
CA ILE A 101 -1.76 -5.26 -13.94
C ILE A 101 -2.69 -6.40 -14.31
N ASN A 102 -2.16 -7.63 -14.44
CA ASN A 102 -2.97 -8.81 -14.75
C ASN A 102 -4.02 -9.03 -13.65
N TRP A 103 -3.63 -8.92 -12.39
CA TRP A 103 -4.58 -9.00 -11.27
C TRP A 103 -5.69 -7.94 -11.38
N LEU A 104 -5.35 -6.69 -11.72
CA LEU A 104 -6.34 -5.62 -11.92
C LEU A 104 -7.28 -5.93 -13.07
N CYS A 105 -6.77 -6.43 -14.20
CA CYS A 105 -7.59 -6.85 -15.34
C CYS A 105 -8.57 -7.96 -14.95
N ASP A 106 -8.10 -8.97 -14.21
CA ASP A 106 -8.91 -10.11 -13.78
C ASP A 106 -9.97 -9.72 -12.73
N ASN A 107 -9.75 -8.64 -11.98
CA ASN A 107 -10.60 -8.24 -10.85
C ASN A 107 -11.36 -6.92 -11.09
N VAL A 108 -11.27 -6.32 -12.28
CA VAL A 108 -11.83 -4.98 -12.56
C VAL A 108 -13.32 -4.86 -12.23
N GLU A 109 -14.10 -5.92 -12.49
CA GLU A 109 -15.55 -5.95 -12.22
C GLU A 109 -15.89 -6.01 -10.72
N HIS A 110 -14.94 -6.46 -9.89
CA HIS A 110 -15.09 -6.57 -8.43
C HIS A 110 -14.54 -5.35 -7.68
N LEU A 111 -13.81 -4.47 -8.37
CA LEU A 111 -13.28 -3.26 -7.76
C LEU A 111 -14.36 -2.18 -7.66
N PRO A 112 -14.38 -1.40 -6.57
CA PRO A 112 -15.31 -0.28 -6.45
C PRO A 112 -14.91 0.85 -7.40
N GLN A 113 -15.79 1.84 -7.55
CA GLN A 113 -15.44 3.06 -8.26
C GLN A 113 -14.22 3.74 -7.62
N LEU A 114 -13.17 3.92 -8.41
CA LEU A 114 -11.92 4.54 -7.98
C LEU A 114 -11.96 6.05 -8.25
N GLN A 115 -11.53 6.83 -7.25
CA GLN A 115 -11.28 8.27 -7.41
C GLN A 115 -9.94 8.51 -8.11
N CYS A 116 -8.95 7.67 -7.82
CA CYS A 116 -7.65 7.72 -8.44
C CYS A 116 -6.95 6.37 -8.35
N MET A 117 -6.29 6.00 -9.45
CA MET A 117 -5.31 4.94 -9.54
C MET A 117 -3.99 5.57 -9.92
N ALA A 118 -2.97 5.36 -9.11
CA ALA A 118 -1.65 5.92 -9.37
C ALA A 118 -0.56 4.93 -8.96
N GLY A 119 0.63 5.21 -9.47
CA GLY A 119 1.80 4.39 -9.24
C GLY A 119 2.67 4.32 -10.48
N ASP A 120 3.29 3.17 -10.65
CA ASP A 120 4.38 2.85 -11.56
C ASP A 120 3.95 1.54 -12.15
N PHE A 121 3.37 1.68 -13.32
CA PHE A 121 2.80 0.58 -14.05
C PHE A 121 3.85 -0.14 -14.88
N ASN A 122 5.11 0.34 -14.89
CA ASN A 122 6.21 -0.18 -15.71
C ASN A 122 5.75 -0.56 -17.13
N CYS A 123 4.86 0.24 -17.70
CA CYS A 123 4.26 -0.01 -19.01
C CYS A 123 4.31 1.24 -19.87
N HIS A 124 4.64 1.02 -21.14
CA HIS A 124 4.65 2.07 -22.14
C HIS A 124 3.29 2.17 -22.80
N SER A 125 2.81 3.39 -22.97
CA SER A 125 1.60 3.67 -23.72
C SER A 125 1.78 4.97 -24.46
N SER A 126 1.54 4.93 -25.76
CA SER A 126 1.52 6.13 -26.62
C SER A 126 0.53 7.22 -26.15
N VAL A 127 -0.40 6.90 -25.25
CA VAL A 127 -1.36 7.87 -24.70
C VAL A 127 -0.71 8.80 -23.67
N TRP A 128 0.30 8.33 -22.92
CA TRP A 128 0.94 9.10 -21.83
C TRP A 128 2.47 9.12 -21.89
N ASP A 129 3.07 8.35 -22.79
CA ASP A 129 4.50 8.29 -23.11
C ASP A 129 4.65 8.28 -24.65
N PRO A 130 4.40 9.43 -25.32
CA PRO A 130 4.40 9.55 -26.79
C PRO A 130 5.79 9.68 -27.44
#